data_AF-Q2EG53-F1
#
_entry.id   AF-Q2EG53-F1
#
_cell.length_a   1.000
_cell.length_b   1.000
_cell.length_c   1.000
_cell.angle_alpha   90.00
_cell.angle_beta   90.00
_cell.angle_gamma   90.00
#
_symmetry.space_group_name_H-M   'P 1'
#
loop_
_entity.id
_entity.type
_entity.pdbx_description
1 polymer ?
#
loop_
_entity_poly.entity_id
_entity_poly.type
_entity_poly.pdbx_seq_one_letter_code
_entity_poly.pdbx_strand_id
1 'polypeptide(L)'
;RCPPNAHYESCACPASCKSPRPSCGPLCRGGCVCNLGFLFSDNHCIQASSCNCFYNNNYYEPGAEWFSPNCTERCRCWPGSRVECQISQCGTHTVCQLKNGQYGCHPYAGTTTCLVYGDPHYVTFDGRHFGFMGK
;
A
#
# COMPACT_ATOMS: atom_id res chain seq x y z
N ARG A 1 16.72 -4.61 33.86
CA ARG A 1 17.90 -4.58 32.94
C ARG A 1 17.36 -4.59 31.51
N CYS A 2 17.81 -3.67 30.65
CA CYS A 2 17.32 -3.52 29.27
C CYS A 2 18.05 -4.48 28.29
N PRO A 3 17.45 -4.79 27.12
CA PRO A 3 18.09 -5.59 26.08
C PRO A 3 19.29 -4.85 25.45
N PRO A 4 20.11 -5.53 24.63
CA PRO A 4 21.16 -4.87 23.84
C PRO A 4 20.59 -3.72 22.99
N ASN A 5 21.39 -2.67 22.82
CA ASN A 5 21.00 -1.44 22.10
C ASN A 5 19.77 -0.71 22.70
N ALA A 6 19.51 -0.88 24.00
CA ALA A 6 18.51 -0.14 24.75
C ALA A 6 19.09 0.39 26.06
N HIS A 7 18.46 1.46 26.57
CA HIS A 7 18.74 2.00 27.89
C HIS A 7 17.43 2.25 28.64
N TYR A 8 17.53 2.41 29.96
CA TYR A 8 16.38 2.70 30.81
C TYR A 8 16.15 4.20 30.89
N GLU A 9 14.90 4.61 30.74
CA GLU A 9 14.43 5.97 30.99
C GLU A 9 13.38 5.95 32.10
N SER A 10 13.39 6.98 32.95
CA SER A 10 12.37 7.16 34.01
C SER A 10 10.98 7.49 33.45
N CYS A 11 10.93 8.02 32.24
CA CYS A 11 9.74 8.43 31.51
C CYS A 11 9.82 7.91 30.08
N ALA A 12 9.70 6.59 29.91
CA ALA A 12 9.94 5.95 28.62
C ALA A 12 8.75 6.11 27.66
N CYS A 13 9.05 6.42 26.40
CA CYS A 13 8.10 6.36 25.29
C CYS A 13 8.66 5.47 24.16
N PRO A 14 8.59 4.13 24.30
CA PRO A 14 9.31 3.22 23.41
C PRO A 14 8.79 3.27 21.97
N ALA A 15 9.68 3.59 21.03
CA ALA A 15 9.41 3.51 19.60
C ALA A 15 9.61 2.08 19.07
N SER A 16 8.77 1.66 18.13
CA SER A 16 8.81 0.32 17.52
C SER A 16 8.73 0.39 15.99
N CYS A 17 9.05 -0.70 15.30
CA CYS A 17 8.86 -0.75 13.84
C CYS A 17 7.40 -0.48 13.42
N LYS A 18 6.41 -0.81 14.26
CA LYS A 18 4.99 -0.54 14.01
C LYS A 18 4.57 0.90 14.32
N SER A 19 5.24 1.51 15.31
CA SER A 19 5.00 2.90 15.71
C SER A 19 6.34 3.60 15.94
N PRO A 20 7.01 4.07 14.87
CA PRO A 20 8.33 4.69 14.97
C PRO A 20 8.28 6.08 15.60
N ARG A 21 7.11 6.72 15.56
CA ARG A 21 6.81 8.02 16.18
C ARG A 21 5.64 7.83 17.16
N PRO A 22 5.88 7.15 18.30
CA PRO A 22 4.82 6.89 19.26
C PRO A 22 4.29 8.21 19.84
N SER A 23 2.98 8.30 20.00
CA SER A 23 2.33 9.38 20.76
C SER A 23 2.07 8.88 22.18
N CYS A 24 2.90 9.29 23.13
CA CYS A 24 2.73 8.95 24.53
C CYS A 24 1.97 10.07 25.26
N GLY A 25 1.07 9.67 26.17
CA GLY A 25 0.33 10.60 27.01
C GLY A 25 1.19 11.26 28.10
N PRO A 26 0.62 12.20 28.87
CA PRO A 26 1.35 12.92 29.93
C PRO A 26 1.76 12.03 31.11
N LEU A 27 1.08 10.90 31.30
CA LEU A 27 1.41 9.89 32.30
C LEU A 27 2.41 8.89 31.69
N CYS A 28 3.68 9.06 32.00
CA CYS A 28 4.73 8.11 31.61
C CYS A 28 5.10 7.18 32.77
N ARG A 29 5.68 6.03 32.41
CA ARG A 29 6.29 5.09 33.37
C ARG A 29 7.72 4.82 32.94
N GLY A 30 8.55 4.48 33.91
CA GLY A 30 9.92 4.08 33.62
C GLY A 30 9.95 2.77 32.84
N GLY A 31 10.84 2.70 31.86
CA GLY A 31 10.91 1.58 30.92
C GLY A 31 12.16 1.63 30.06
N CYS A 32 12.35 0.60 29.24
CA CYS A 32 13.47 0.56 28.30
C CYS A 32 13.07 1.22 26.98
N VAL A 33 13.97 2.03 26.43
CA VAL A 33 13.87 2.59 25.09
C VAL A 33 15.08 2.14 24.26
N CYS A 34 14.89 1.94 22.95
CA CYS A 34 16.01 1.67 22.07
C CYS A 34 16.90 2.90 21.92
N ASN A 35 18.20 2.66 21.75
CA ASN A 35 19.17 3.71 21.46
C ASN A 35 18.87 4.35 20.09
N LEU A 36 19.42 5.55 19.86
CA LEU A 36 19.27 6.25 18.59
C LEU A 36 19.66 5.36 17.39
N GLY A 37 18.80 5.33 16.36
CA GLY A 37 18.98 4.49 15.18
C GLY A 37 18.41 3.07 15.31
N PHE A 38 17.86 2.70 16.47
CA PHE A 38 17.23 1.41 16.70
C PHE A 38 15.74 1.57 17.04
N LEU A 39 14.95 0.56 16.67
CA LEU A 39 13.53 0.47 16.98
C LEU A 39 13.21 -0.92 17.56
N PHE A 40 12.21 -0.98 18.44
CA PHE A 40 11.73 -2.26 18.92
C PHE A 40 11.06 -3.06 17.80
N SER A 41 11.56 -4.27 17.59
CA SER A 41 10.84 -5.37 16.96
C SER A 41 10.67 -6.45 18.03
N ASP A 42 9.42 -6.62 18.47
CA ASP A 42 9.07 -7.45 19.62
C ASP A 42 9.88 -7.05 20.87
N ASN A 43 10.77 -7.93 21.37
CA ASN A 43 11.59 -7.68 22.57
C ASN A 43 13.05 -7.28 22.26
N HIS A 44 13.38 -7.01 21.00
CA HIS A 44 14.74 -6.66 20.59
C HIS A 44 14.80 -5.30 19.89
N CYS A 45 15.90 -4.57 20.12
CA CYS A 45 16.21 -3.36 19.38
C CYS A 45 16.98 -3.73 18.11
N ILE A 46 16.34 -3.55 16.96
CA ILE A 46 16.94 -3.76 15.64
C ILE A 46 17.22 -2.43 14.98
N GLN A 47 18.11 -2.40 13.97
CA GLN A 47 18.35 -1.18 13.20
C GLN A 47 17.04 -0.69 12.58
N ALA A 48 16.74 0.61 12.74
CA ALA A 48 15.51 1.19 12.22
C ALA A 48 15.38 1.01 10.69
N SER A 49 16.51 1.02 9.97
CA SER A 49 16.57 0.78 8.53
C SER A 49 16.08 -0.60 8.10
N SER A 50 16.09 -1.58 8.99
CA SER A 50 15.65 -2.95 8.74
C SER A 50 14.17 -3.18 9.09
N CYS A 51 13.46 -2.17 9.58
CA CYS A 51 12.04 -2.29 9.87
C CYS A 51 11.20 -2.25 8.58
N ASN A 52 10.24 -3.17 8.48
CA ASN A 52 9.21 -3.16 7.44
C ASN A 52 8.16 -2.08 7.73
N CYS A 53 7.65 -1.43 6.68
CA CYS A 53 6.53 -0.51 6.79
C CYS A 53 5.21 -1.27 7.00
N PHE A 54 4.34 -0.74 7.87
CA PHE A 54 3.00 -1.26 8.06
C PHE A 54 1.98 -0.35 7.37
N TYR A 55 1.19 -0.89 6.45
CA TYR A 55 0.15 -0.15 5.74
C TYR A 55 -1.02 -1.06 5.39
N ASN A 56 -2.24 -0.64 5.72
CA ASN A 56 -3.49 -1.35 5.45
C ASN A 56 -3.42 -2.87 5.76
N ASN A 57 -2.99 -3.21 6.99
CA ASN A 57 -2.80 -4.57 7.50
C ASN A 57 -1.73 -5.43 6.80
N ASN A 58 -0.88 -4.83 5.97
CA ASN A 58 0.23 -5.52 5.30
C ASN A 58 1.58 -4.95 5.73
N TYR A 59 2.62 -5.79 5.61
CA TYR A 59 4.01 -5.38 5.82
C TYR A 59 4.73 -5.27 4.48
N TYR A 60 5.48 -4.19 4.30
CA TYR A 60 6.24 -3.90 3.10
C TYR A 60 7.72 -3.73 3.46
N GLU A 61 8.59 -4.42 2.74
CA GLU A 61 10.03 -4.30 2.92
C GLU A 61 10.53 -2.91 2.47
N PRO A 62 11.64 -2.41 3.04
CA PRO A 62 12.27 -1.18 2.56
C PRO A 62 12.55 -1.24 1.06
N GLY A 63 12.09 -0.21 0.34
CA GLY A 63 12.20 -0.13 -1.12
C GLY A 63 10.98 -0.67 -1.89
N ALA A 64 10.08 -1.39 -1.25
CA ALA A 64 8.85 -1.86 -1.89
C ALA A 64 7.93 -0.69 -2.28
N GLU A 65 7.25 -0.85 -3.41
CA GLU A 65 6.26 0.08 -3.94
C GLU A 65 4.93 -0.64 -4.19
N TRP A 66 3.81 0.04 -3.95
CA TRP A 66 2.47 -0.51 -4.15
C TRP A 66 1.46 0.59 -4.48
N PHE A 67 0.34 0.19 -5.07
CA PHE A 67 -0.81 1.08 -5.21
C PHE A 67 -1.72 0.98 -3.99
N SER A 68 -2.29 2.11 -3.59
CA SER A 68 -3.39 2.16 -2.63
C SER A 68 -4.66 1.49 -3.23
N PRO A 69 -5.67 1.19 -2.39
CA PRO A 69 -6.98 0.79 -2.90
C PRO A 69 -7.51 1.78 -3.95
N ASN A 70 -8.03 1.26 -5.06
CA ASN A 70 -8.49 2.03 -6.23
C ASN A 70 -7.39 2.81 -6.97
N CYS A 71 -6.11 2.54 -6.69
CA CYS A 71 -4.96 3.11 -7.37
C CYS A 71 -4.92 4.65 -7.35
N THR A 72 -5.51 5.28 -6.33
CA THR A 72 -5.55 6.74 -6.15
C THR A 72 -4.21 7.30 -5.69
N GLU A 73 -3.35 6.44 -5.14
CA GLU A 73 -2.01 6.77 -4.69
C GLU A 73 -1.04 5.64 -5.04
N ARG A 74 0.22 6.01 -5.24
CA ARG A 74 1.36 5.10 -5.30
C ARG A 74 2.22 5.36 -4.08
N CYS A 75 2.41 4.31 -3.28
CA CYS A 75 3.13 4.36 -2.03
C CYS A 75 4.48 3.66 -2.13
N ARG A 76 5.44 4.12 -1.34
CA ARG A 76 6.78 3.53 -1.19
C ARG A 76 7.12 3.38 0.29
N CYS A 77 7.72 2.25 0.63
CA CYS A 77 8.32 2.03 1.94
C CYS A 77 9.77 2.52 1.94
N TRP A 78 10.08 3.45 2.83
CA TRP A 78 11.43 3.92 3.11
C TRP A 78 11.98 3.30 4.40
N PRO A 79 13.33 3.19 4.53
CA PRO A 79 13.98 2.75 5.76
C PRO A 79 13.46 3.51 6.99
N GLY A 80 13.27 2.81 8.11
CA GLY A 80 12.68 3.39 9.33
C GLY A 80 11.15 3.33 9.39
N SER A 81 10.53 2.37 8.70
CA SER A 81 9.07 2.21 8.62
C SER A 81 8.32 3.45 8.13
N ARG A 82 8.93 4.21 7.22
CA ARG A 82 8.36 5.46 6.71
C ARG A 82 7.63 5.19 5.40
N VAL A 83 6.31 5.34 5.40
CA VAL A 83 5.50 5.27 4.18
C VAL A 83 5.34 6.66 3.59
N GLU A 84 5.65 6.80 2.30
CA GLU A 84 5.30 7.98 1.52
C GLU A 84 4.37 7.57 0.38
N CYS A 85 3.26 8.30 0.21
CA CYS A 85 2.31 8.08 -0.88
C CYS A 85 2.18 9.35 -1.71
N GLN A 86 2.11 9.18 -3.03
CA GLN A 86 1.88 10.25 -3.99
C GLN A 86 0.59 9.96 -4.76
N ILE A 87 -0.18 11.00 -5.07
CA ILE A 87 -1.40 10.86 -5.88
C ILE A 87 -1.04 10.20 -7.21
N SER A 88 -1.81 9.19 -7.58
CA SER A 88 -1.63 8.41 -8.79
C SER A 88 -2.98 8.17 -9.45
N GLN A 89 -2.96 8.02 -10.77
CA GLN A 89 -4.08 7.59 -11.56
C GLN A 89 -3.57 6.62 -12.63
N CYS A 90 -4.38 5.61 -12.94
CA CYS A 90 -4.04 4.70 -14.03
C CYS A 90 -4.03 5.46 -15.36
N GLY A 91 -3.01 5.17 -16.18
CA GLY A 91 -2.88 5.78 -17.50
C GLY A 91 -3.98 5.34 -18.47
N THR A 92 -4.00 5.95 -19.64
CA THR A 92 -4.93 5.59 -20.71
C THR A 92 -4.83 4.08 -21.03
N HIS A 93 -5.97 3.45 -21.32
CA HIS A 93 -6.10 2.01 -21.60
C HIS A 93 -5.76 1.06 -20.44
N THR A 94 -5.53 1.57 -19.23
CA THR A 94 -5.38 0.76 -18.02
C THR A 94 -6.47 1.05 -17.01
N VAL A 95 -6.86 0.04 -16.26
CA VAL A 95 -7.86 0.13 -15.19
C VAL A 95 -7.25 -0.42 -13.91
N CYS A 96 -7.60 0.19 -12.78
CA CYS A 96 -7.18 -0.31 -11.48
C CYS A 96 -7.87 -1.65 -11.22
N GLN A 97 -7.10 -2.70 -10.99
CA GLN A 97 -7.63 -4.01 -10.61
C GLN A 97 -6.81 -4.57 -9.45
N LEU A 98 -7.47 -5.38 -8.63
CA LEU A 98 -6.82 -6.19 -7.62
C LEU A 98 -6.41 -7.53 -8.25
N LYS A 99 -5.10 -7.79 -8.37
CA LYS A 99 -4.56 -9.08 -8.84
C LYS A 99 -3.58 -9.62 -7.81
N ASN A 100 -3.70 -10.91 -7.47
CA ASN A 100 -2.83 -11.57 -6.49
C ASN A 100 -2.72 -10.82 -5.15
N GLY A 101 -3.81 -10.17 -4.71
CA GLY A 101 -3.84 -9.41 -3.45
C GLY A 101 -3.21 -8.01 -3.51
N GLN A 102 -2.72 -7.55 -4.67
CA GLN A 102 -2.15 -6.22 -4.84
C GLN A 102 -2.91 -5.41 -5.89
N TYR A 103 -3.17 -4.14 -5.59
CA TYR A 103 -3.74 -3.22 -6.57
C TYR A 103 -2.69 -2.84 -7.60
N GLY A 104 -3.12 -2.74 -8.85
CA GLY A 104 -2.28 -2.29 -9.95
C GLY A 104 -3.09 -1.76 -11.11
N CYS A 105 -2.45 -0.91 -11.91
CA CYS A 105 -2.98 -0.49 -13.19
C CYS A 105 -2.68 -1.58 -14.23
N HIS A 106 -3.73 -2.24 -14.70
CA HIS A 106 -3.62 -3.32 -15.66
C HIS A 106 -4.31 -2.93 -16.98
N PRO A 107 -3.84 -3.44 -18.13
CA PRO A 107 -4.53 -3.22 -19.40
C PRO A 107 -6.00 -3.59 -19.27
N TYR A 108 -6.86 -2.77 -19.86
CA TYR A 108 -8.27 -3.11 -19.99
C TYR A 108 -8.37 -4.44 -20.76
N ALA A 109 -9.03 -5.44 -20.18
CA ALA A 109 -8.98 -6.83 -20.64
C ALA A 109 -9.71 -7.10 -21.98
N GLY A 110 -10.02 -6.07 -22.77
CA GLY A 110 -10.52 -6.27 -24.12
C GLY A 110 -10.86 -4.97 -24.84
N THR A 111 -10.30 -4.79 -26.03
CA THR A 111 -10.97 -4.02 -27.07
C THR A 111 -12.21 -4.83 -27.48
N THR A 112 -13.40 -4.34 -27.14
CA THR A 112 -14.64 -4.89 -27.69
C THR A 112 -15.01 -4.08 -28.91
N THR A 113 -15.33 -4.75 -30.01
CA THR A 113 -15.74 -4.10 -31.26
C THR A 113 -17.24 -4.26 -31.40
N CYS A 114 -17.96 -3.14 -31.43
CA CYS A 114 -19.32 -3.12 -31.96
C CYS A 114 -19.24 -3.06 -33.48
N LEU A 115 -19.96 -3.93 -34.17
CA LEU A 115 -19.95 -4.00 -35.63
C LEU A 115 -21.35 -3.67 -36.17
N VAL A 116 -21.39 -2.76 -37.13
CA VAL A 116 -22.60 -2.48 -37.93
C VAL A 116 -22.24 -2.83 -39.37
N TYR A 117 -22.97 -3.77 -39.96
CA TYR A 117 -22.73 -4.18 -41.34
C TYR A 117 -24.04 -4.52 -42.05
N GLY A 118 -24.30 -3.85 -43.17
CA GLY A 118 -25.59 -3.91 -43.84
C GLY A 118 -26.74 -3.30 -43.03
N ASP A 119 -27.94 -3.33 -43.60
CA ASP A 119 -29.21 -3.04 -42.94
C ASP A 119 -29.96 -4.38 -42.81
N PRO A 120 -30.32 -4.89 -41.61
CA PRO A 120 -30.34 -4.24 -40.30
C PRO A 120 -29.40 -4.88 -39.26
N HIS A 121 -28.19 -5.36 -39.62
CA HIS A 121 -27.40 -6.23 -38.74
C HIS A 121 -26.44 -5.48 -37.79
N TYR A 122 -26.59 -5.75 -36.50
CA TYR A 122 -25.76 -5.20 -35.42
C TYR A 122 -25.12 -6.33 -34.61
N VAL A 123 -23.86 -6.13 -34.21
CA VAL A 123 -23.14 -6.95 -33.22
C VAL A 123 -22.74 -6.06 -32.06
N THR A 124 -23.28 -6.35 -30.87
CA THR A 124 -22.96 -5.60 -29.65
C THR A 124 -21.55 -5.87 -29.15
N PHE A 125 -21.08 -5.05 -28.20
CA PHE A 125 -19.82 -5.25 -27.50
C PHE A 125 -19.70 -6.59 -26.76
N ASP A 126 -20.82 -7.22 -26.39
CA ASP A 126 -20.88 -8.57 -25.79
C ASP A 126 -21.14 -9.69 -26.82
N GLY A 127 -21.03 -9.40 -28.12
CA GLY A 127 -21.13 -10.39 -29.20
C GLY A 127 -22.55 -10.82 -29.56
N ARG A 128 -23.59 -10.12 -29.09
CA ARG A 128 -24.97 -10.43 -29.43
C ARG A 128 -25.31 -9.87 -30.81
N HIS A 129 -25.93 -10.71 -31.63
CA HIS A 129 -26.43 -10.35 -32.94
C HIS A 129 -27.90 -9.94 -32.85
N PHE A 130 -28.29 -8.79 -33.39
CA PHE A 130 -29.70 -8.44 -33.56
C PHE A 130 -29.96 -7.65 -34.83
N GLY A 131 -31.19 -7.80 -35.33
CA GLY A 131 -31.73 -7.03 -36.45
C GLY A 131 -32.54 -5.84 -35.93
N PHE A 132 -32.19 -4.61 -36.31
CA PHE A 132 -33.00 -3.43 -35.99
C PHE A 132 -33.24 -2.56 -37.22
N MET A 133 -34.49 -2.51 -37.68
CA MET A 133 -34.89 -1.59 -38.74
C MET A 133 -35.36 -0.28 -38.11
N GLY A 134 -34.50 0.75 -38.17
CA GLY A 134 -34.87 2.10 -37.78
C GLY A 134 -35.98 2.66 -38.67
N LYS A 135 -36.81 3.57 -38.13
CA LYS A 135 -37.84 4.29 -38.89
C LYS A 135 -37.32 5.62 -39.41
#